data_AF-A0A2V8WSP2-F1
#
_entry.id   AF-A0A2V8WSP2-F1
#
_cell.length_a   1.000
_cell.length_b   1.000
_cell.length_c   1.000
_cell.angle_alpha   90.00
_cell.angle_beta   90.00
_cell.angle_gamma   90.00
#
_symmetry.space_group_name_H-M   'P 1'
#
loop_
_entity.id
_entity.type
_entity.pdbx_description
1 polymer ?
#
loop_
_entity_poly.entity_id
_entity_poly.type
_entity_poly.pdbx_seq_one_letter_code
_entity_poly.pdbx_strand_id
1 'polypeptide(L)'
;MHLHDDCDTVCLEFDRERYIQEFTKTQFAGIEYHLKVVDLLKAIQPFFRELKVEDEGEFWETGDRAILTAHMDWARKAIGDEIRKNPSAQFKVKTPDGKIIDLMT
;
A
#
# COMPACT_ATOMS: atom_id res chain seq x y z
N MET A 1 2.23 7.37 10.23
CA MET A 1 1.90 8.57 9.42
C MET A 1 0.58 8.33 8.70
N HIS A 2 -0.42 9.20 8.88
CA HIS A 2 -1.68 9.12 8.13
C HIS A 2 -1.61 10.04 6.91
N LEU A 3 -1.59 9.45 5.71
CA LEU A 3 -1.42 10.17 4.45
C LEU A 3 -2.75 10.57 3.79
N HIS A 4 -3.74 9.68 3.84
CA HIS A 4 -5.02 9.80 3.16
C HIS A 4 -6.01 8.77 3.74
N ASP A 5 -7.32 9.05 3.70
CA ASP A 5 -8.34 8.14 4.24
C ASP A 5 -8.39 6.77 3.51
N ASP A 6 -7.91 6.74 2.28
CA ASP A 6 -7.87 5.56 1.39
C ASP A 6 -6.47 4.91 1.33
N CYS A 7 -5.63 5.23 2.31
CA CYS A 7 -4.32 4.66 2.50
C CYS A 7 -4.29 3.99 3.88
N ASP A 8 -3.66 2.81 3.97
CA ASP A 8 -3.29 2.29 5.27
C ASP A 8 -2.31 3.27 5.95
N THR A 9 -2.34 3.28 7.28
CA THR A 9 -1.34 4.04 8.03
C THR A 9 0.02 3.39 7.83
N VAL A 10 1.01 4.18 7.40
CA VAL A 10 2.41 3.76 7.41
C VAL A 10 2.87 3.74 8.86
N CYS A 11 3.11 2.55 9.40
CA CYS A 11 3.62 2.33 10.75
C CYS A 11 5.06 1.83 10.67
N LEU A 12 5.95 2.41 11.50
CA LEU A 12 7.32 1.95 11.69
C LEU A 12 7.55 1.98 13.20
N GLU A 13 7.45 0.83 13.84
CA GLU A 13 7.59 0.71 15.30
C GLU A 13 9.03 0.33 15.66
N PHE A 14 9.71 1.17 16.44
CA PHE A 14 11.07 0.91 16.88
C PHE A 14 11.05 0.42 18.33
N ASP A 15 11.44 -0.82 18.53
CA ASP A 15 11.51 -1.44 19.85
C ASP A 15 12.93 -1.94 20.17
N ARG A 16 13.05 -2.80 21.18
CA ARG A 16 14.34 -3.37 21.60
C ARG A 16 14.84 -4.49 20.68
N GLU A 17 13.96 -5.10 19.89
CA GLU A 17 14.29 -6.17 18.95
C GLU A 17 14.99 -5.61 17.70
N ARG A 18 14.80 -4.32 17.40
CA ARG A 18 15.43 -3.62 16.27
C ARG A 18 15.09 -4.28 14.93
N TYR A 19 13.91 -4.87 14.85
CA TYR A 19 13.38 -5.52 13.67
C TYR A 19 11.98 -4.97 13.41
N ILE A 20 11.68 -4.65 12.15
CA ILE A 20 10.39 -4.12 11.71
C ILE A 20 9.92 -4.97 10.55
N GLN A 21 8.68 -5.44 10.63
CA GLN A 21 7.99 -6.11 9.53
C GLN A 21 6.59 -5.53 9.42
N GLU A 22 6.37 -4.74 8.38
CA GLU A 22 5.13 -3.98 8.19
C GLU A 22 4.73 -3.96 6.72
N PHE A 23 3.44 -3.75 6.48
CA PHE A 23 2.90 -3.52 5.14
C PHE A 23 1.89 -2.37 5.15
N THR A 24 1.79 -1.67 4.02
CA THR A 24 0.88 -0.54 3.85
C THR A 24 0.27 -0.57 2.45
N LYS A 25 -1.07 -0.56 2.38
CA LYS A 25 -1.77 -0.42 1.10
C LYS A 25 -1.96 1.03 0.72
N THR A 26 -1.64 1.33 -0.53
CA THR A 26 -1.78 2.68 -1.13
C THR A 26 -2.69 2.69 -2.37
N GLN A 27 -3.10 1.49 -2.85
CA GLN A 27 -3.81 1.30 -4.13
C GLN A 27 -5.14 2.06 -4.27
N PHE A 28 -5.77 2.47 -3.15
CA PHE A 28 -7.01 3.23 -3.15
C PHE A 28 -6.82 4.75 -2.98
N ALA A 29 -5.66 5.19 -2.50
CA ALA A 29 -5.35 6.61 -2.32
C ALA A 29 -4.87 7.28 -3.63
N GLY A 30 -4.40 6.48 -4.59
CA GLY A 30 -3.86 6.94 -5.86
C GLY A 30 -2.34 7.10 -5.85
N ILE A 31 -1.79 7.25 -7.06
CA ILE A 31 -0.35 7.18 -7.34
C ILE A 31 0.47 8.15 -6.48
N GLU A 32 0.02 9.40 -6.35
CA GLU A 32 0.77 10.44 -5.62
C GLU A 32 1.03 10.08 -4.15
N TYR A 33 0.13 9.33 -3.51
CA TYR A 33 0.33 8.89 -2.13
C TYR A 33 1.27 7.69 -2.04
N HIS A 34 1.23 6.79 -3.02
CA HIS A 34 2.22 5.72 -3.15
C HIS A 34 3.64 6.30 -3.28
N LEU A 35 3.82 7.29 -4.17
CA LEU A 35 5.11 7.97 -4.36
C LEU A 35 5.63 8.57 -3.05
N LYS A 36 4.77 9.22 -2.26
CA LYS A 36 5.15 9.77 -0.94
C LYS A 36 5.63 8.71 0.04
N VAL A 37 5.04 7.51 0.03
CA VAL A 37 5.52 6.39 0.87
C VAL A 37 6.90 5.95 0.42
N VAL A 38 7.10 5.78 -0.89
CA VAL A 38 8.39 5.40 -1.46
C VAL A 38 9.47 6.45 -1.15
N ASP A 39 9.17 7.73 -1.32
CA ASP A 39 10.07 8.84 -1.00
C ASP A 39 10.49 8.82 0.47
N LEU A 40 9.53 8.61 1.38
CA LEU A 40 9.81 8.45 2.80
C LEU A 40 10.76 7.26 3.05
N LEU A 41 10.44 6.09 2.49
CA LEU A 41 11.23 4.87 2.68
C LEU A 41 12.67 5.04 2.13
N LYS A 42 12.83 5.67 0.96
CA LYS A 42 14.17 6.00 0.40
C LYS A 42 14.91 6.97 1.32
N ALA A 43 14.24 8.00 1.83
CA ALA A 43 14.86 9.00 2.70
C ALA A 43 15.35 8.40 4.02
N ILE A 44 14.64 7.41 4.57
CA ILE A 44 15.03 6.78 5.83
C ILE A 44 15.96 5.57 5.67
N GLN A 45 16.07 5.01 4.45
CA GLN A 45 16.92 3.85 4.15
C GLN A 45 18.33 3.93 4.76
N PRO A 46 19.06 5.07 4.74
CA PRO A 46 20.41 5.15 5.33
C PRO A 46 20.48 4.94 6.85
N PHE A 47 19.35 5.06 7.56
CA PHE A 47 19.29 4.84 9.01
C PHE A 47 19.08 3.38 9.39
N PHE A 48 18.81 2.51 8.42
CA PHE A 48 18.65 1.08 8.63
C PHE A 48 19.95 0.35 8.29
N ARG A 49 20.28 -0.68 9.08
CA ARG A 49 21.32 -1.64 8.69
C ARG A 49 20.92 -2.33 7.37
N GLU A 50 19.65 -2.68 7.25
CA GLU A 50 19.03 -3.25 6.06
C GLU A 50 17.56 -2.79 6.01
N LEU A 51 17.11 -2.35 4.84
CA LEU A 51 15.71 -2.08 4.56
C LEU A 51 15.36 -2.80 3.26
N LYS A 52 14.57 -3.87 3.38
CA LYS A 52 14.00 -4.59 2.25
C LYS A 52 12.56 -4.12 2.06
N VAL A 53 12.24 -3.66 0.85
CA VAL A 53 10.89 -3.26 0.46
C VAL A 53 10.46 -4.21 -0.65
N GLU A 54 9.26 -4.76 -0.53
CA GLU A 54 8.60 -5.52 -1.58
C GLU A 54 7.42 -4.67 -2.06
N ASP A 55 7.53 -4.13 -3.27
CA ASP A 55 6.53 -3.23 -3.85
C ASP A 55 5.75 -3.94 -4.97
N GLU A 56 4.49 -4.28 -4.71
CA GLU A 56 3.60 -4.87 -5.71
C GLU A 56 3.30 -3.94 -6.90
N GLY A 57 3.55 -2.64 -6.76
CA GLY A 57 3.47 -1.65 -7.84
C GLY A 57 4.76 -1.52 -8.65
N GLU A 58 5.82 -2.23 -8.27
CA GLU A 58 7.16 -2.25 -8.90
C GLU A 58 7.87 -0.89 -9.00
N PHE A 59 7.35 0.16 -8.37
CA PHE A 59 7.90 1.51 -8.46
C PHE A 59 9.19 1.65 -7.65
N TRP A 60 9.28 0.99 -6.50
CA TRP A 60 10.45 1.04 -5.62
C TRP A 60 11.76 0.68 -6.33
N GLU A 61 11.73 -0.32 -7.20
CA GLU A 61 12.86 -0.83 -7.98
C GLU A 61 13.03 -0.09 -9.30
N THR A 62 11.94 0.19 -10.01
CA THR A 62 12.00 0.70 -11.40
C THR A 62 12.03 2.22 -11.49
N GLY A 63 11.39 2.92 -10.55
CA GLY A 63 11.08 4.35 -10.67
C GLY A 63 10.12 4.67 -11.82
N ASP A 64 9.48 3.67 -12.43
CA ASP A 64 8.61 3.85 -13.60
C ASP A 64 7.16 4.05 -13.17
N ARG A 65 6.70 5.31 -13.28
CA ARG A 65 5.33 5.69 -12.95
C ARG A 65 4.30 5.02 -13.87
N ALA A 66 4.64 4.71 -15.12
CA ALA A 66 3.72 4.07 -16.06
C ALA A 66 3.43 2.61 -15.64
N ILE A 67 4.46 1.90 -15.18
CA ILE A 67 4.32 0.55 -14.62
C ILE A 67 3.39 0.60 -13.40
N LEU A 68 3.68 1.47 -12.43
CA LEU A 68 2.84 1.65 -11.23
C LEU A 68 1.37 1.96 -11.59
N THR A 69 1.16 2.84 -12.56
CA THR A 69 -0.20 3.18 -13.04
C THR A 69 -0.91 1.95 -13.58
N ALA A 70 -0.24 1.16 -14.41
CA ALA A 70 -0.81 -0.05 -14.99
C ALA A 70 -1.18 -1.09 -13.91
N HIS A 71 -0.34 -1.29 -12.89
CA HIS A 71 -0.65 -2.18 -11.76
C HIS A 71 -1.87 -1.70 -10.97
N MET A 72 -1.95 -0.40 -10.64
CA MET A 72 -3.08 0.16 -9.91
C MET A 72 -4.39 0.07 -10.71
N ASP A 73 -4.35 0.33 -12.02
CA ASP A 73 -5.52 0.22 -12.90
C ASP A 73 -5.97 -1.23 -13.04
N TRP A 74 -5.01 -2.17 -13.16
CA TRP A 74 -5.31 -3.59 -13.19
C TRP A 74 -5.96 -4.05 -11.88
N ALA A 75 -5.42 -3.67 -10.72
CA ALA A 75 -5.97 -4.01 -9.41
C ALA A 75 -7.40 -3.48 -9.26
N ARG A 76 -7.64 -2.22 -9.65
CA ARG A 76 -8.98 -1.62 -9.65
C ARG A 76 -9.95 -2.39 -10.55
N LYS A 77 -9.52 -2.78 -11.75
CA LYS A 77 -10.33 -3.58 -12.67
C LYS A 77 -10.66 -4.95 -12.06
N ALA A 78 -9.67 -5.66 -11.53
CA ALA A 78 -9.83 -6.98 -10.94
C ALA A 78 -10.84 -6.95 -9.79
N ILE A 79 -10.73 -5.97 -8.89
CA ILE A 79 -11.68 -5.81 -7.79
C ILE A 79 -13.09 -5.48 -8.32
N GLY A 80 -13.20 -4.58 -9.29
CA GLY A 80 -14.48 -4.24 -9.91
C GLY A 80 -15.17 -5.44 -10.59
N ASP A 81 -14.39 -6.32 -11.22
CA ASP A 81 -14.90 -7.55 -11.83
C ASP A 81 -15.37 -8.56 -10.77
N GLU A 82 -14.73 -8.60 -9.60
CA GLU A 82 -15.12 -9.50 -8.50
C GLU A 82 -16.39 -9.02 -7.79
N ILE A 83 -16.54 -7.72 -7.55
CA ILE A 83 -17.77 -7.13 -6.99
C ILE A 83 -18.99 -7.44 -7.88
N ARG A 84 -18.82 -7.42 -9.21
CA ARG A 84 -19.91 -7.75 -10.15
C ARG A 84 -20.37 -9.20 -10.04
N LYS A 85 -19.46 -10.12 -9.72
CA LYS A 85 -19.78 -11.55 -9.56
C LYS A 85 -20.42 -11.84 -8.21
N ASN A 86 -20.08 -11.07 -7.18
CA ASN A 86 -20.61 -11.22 -5.82
C ASN A 86 -21.21 -9.90 -5.31
N PRO A 87 -22.49 -9.61 -5.62
CA PRO A 87 -23.14 -8.36 -5.21
C PRO A 87 -23.26 -8.17 -3.69
N SER A 88 -23.13 -9.24 -2.90
CA SER A 88 -23.11 -9.16 -1.43
C SER A 88 -21.73 -8.84 -0.86
N ALA A 89 -20.67 -8.88 -1.68
CA ALA A 89 -19.34 -8.53 -1.23
C ALA A 89 -19.26 -7.05 -0.84
N GLN A 90 -18.65 -6.77 0.30
CA GLN A 90 -18.31 -5.42 0.71
C GLN A 90 -16.94 -5.06 0.14
N PHE A 91 -16.84 -3.88 -0.45
CA PHE A 91 -15.60 -3.34 -1.03
C PHE A 91 -14.96 -2.33 -0.07
N LYS A 92 -13.63 -2.37 0.02
CA LYS A 92 -12.83 -1.37 0.76
C LYS A 92 -13.34 -1.22 2.20
N VAL A 93 -13.38 -2.33 2.92
CA VAL A 93 -13.82 -2.38 4.31
C VAL A 93 -12.67 -1.89 5.19
N LYS A 94 -12.88 -0.82 5.95
CA LYS A 94 -11.89 -0.30 6.90
C LYS A 94 -12.08 -0.97 8.26
N THR A 95 -11.03 -1.58 8.78
CA THR A 95 -11.03 -2.20 10.11
C THR A 95 -10.91 -1.15 11.22
N PRO A 96 -11.24 -1.46 12.49
CA PRO A 96 -11.13 -0.51 13.60
C PRO A 96 -9.71 0.06 13.82
N ASP A 97 -8.68 -0.71 13.48
CA ASP A 97 -7.26 -0.31 13.50
C ASP A 97 -6.84 0.47 12.24
N GLY A 98 -7.77 0.71 11.31
CA GLY A 98 -7.58 1.60 10.16
C GLY A 98 -7.00 0.94 8.91
N LYS A 99 -6.82 -0.39 8.90
CA LYS A 99 -6.39 -1.15 7.71
C LYS A 99 -7.54 -1.33 6.73
N ILE A 100 -7.22 -1.44 5.44
CA ILE A 100 -8.20 -1.60 4.37
C ILE A 100 -8.20 -3.04 3.84
N ILE A 101 -9.35 -3.68 3.92
CA ILE A 101 -9.65 -4.98 3.30
C ILE A 101 -10.31 -4.71 1.94
N ASP A 102 -9.75 -5.30 0.88
CA ASP A 102 -10.18 -5.04 -0.49
C ASP A 102 -11.60 -5.56 -0.73
N LEU A 103 -11.86 -6.80 -0.31
CA LEU A 103 -13.14 -7.48 -0.44
C LEU A 103 -13.42 -8.32 0.81
N MET A 104 -14.67 -8.24 1.29
CA MET A 104 -15.20 -9.10 2.35
C MET A 104 -16.48 -9.76 1.83
N THR A 105 -16.48 -11.09 1.77
CA THR A 105 -17.57 -11.91 1.19
C THR A 105 -18.35 -12.65 2.25
#